data_AF-A0A7S1EL46-F1
#
_entry.id   AF-A0A7S1EL46-F1
#
_cell.length_a   1.000
_cell.length_b   1.000
_cell.length_c   1.000
_cell.angle_alpha   90.00
_cell.angle_beta   90.00
_cell.angle_gamma   90.00
#
_symmetry.space_group_name_H-M   'P 1'
#
loop_
_entity.id
_entity.type
_entity.pdbx_description
1 polymer ?
#
loop_
_entity_poly.entity_id
_entity_poly.type
_entity_poly.pdbx_seq_one_letter_code
_entity_poly.pdbx_strand_id
1 'polypeptide(L)'
;EVLPLMAEGLVLPYLDVPFQHAHPDVLKRMKRPANGEKNMERILRWREACPELVIRSTFIAGFPGETESEFQVLLDFMQEAQIDRAGCFAYSPVEGASANDLPGALPDAVREERRARFMAVAEQVSAAKLQARVGQTLQVLVDSAPALGR
;
A
#
# COMPACT_ATOMS: atom_id res chain seq x y z
N GLU A 1 8.87 17.47 -8.04
CA GLU A 1 7.64 17.94 -8.71
C GLU A 1 7.28 16.99 -9.86
N VAL A 2 6.81 15.77 -9.57
CA VAL A 2 6.50 14.77 -10.62
C VAL A 2 5.00 14.70 -10.96
N LEU A 3 4.13 15.09 -10.04
CA LEU A 3 2.68 15.02 -10.23
C LEU A 3 2.14 15.89 -11.37
N PRO A 4 2.60 17.13 -11.58
CA PRO A 4 2.15 17.93 -12.74
C PRO A 4 2.49 17.23 -14.06
N LEU A 5 3.68 16.64 -14.18
CA LEU A 5 4.08 15.88 -15.37
C LEU A 5 3.22 14.63 -15.59
N MET A 6 2.74 14.01 -14.51
CA MET A 6 1.78 12.90 -14.59
C MET A 6 0.40 13.37 -15.05
N ALA A 7 -0.07 14.51 -14.53
CA ALA A 7 -1.35 15.10 -14.90
C ALA A 7 -1.38 15.59 -16.36
N GLU A 8 -0.24 16.07 -16.88
CA GLU A 8 -0.07 16.47 -18.29
C GLU A 8 0.15 15.29 -19.24
N GLY A 9 0.21 14.05 -18.72
CA GLY A 9 0.42 12.84 -19.54
C GLY A 9 1.85 12.63 -20.04
N LEU A 10 2.82 13.41 -19.54
CA LEU A 10 4.24 13.27 -19.87
C LEU A 10 4.92 12.13 -19.11
N VAL A 11 4.36 11.76 -17.96
CA VAL A 11 4.80 10.64 -17.10
C VAL A 11 3.60 9.76 -16.79
N LEU A 12 3.79 8.44 -16.79
CA LEU A 12 2.72 7.51 -16.40
C LEU A 12 2.24 7.84 -14.96
N PRO A 13 0.94 8.06 -14.71
CA PRO A 13 0.40 8.38 -13.39
C PRO A 13 0.38 7.15 -12.48
N TYR A 14 1.57 6.69 -12.09
CA TYR A 14 1.80 5.52 -11.25
C TYR A 14 2.84 5.85 -10.19
N LEU A 15 2.45 5.72 -8.91
CA LEU A 15 3.34 5.95 -7.77
C LEU A 15 3.49 4.67 -6.95
N ASP A 16 4.73 4.18 -6.85
CA ASP A 16 5.10 3.10 -5.93
C ASP A 16 5.74 3.69 -4.69
N VAL A 17 4.97 3.78 -3.61
CA VAL A 17 5.39 4.45 -2.37
C VAL A 17 5.17 3.52 -1.19
N PRO A 18 6.23 2.97 -0.58
CA PRO A 18 6.07 2.00 0.50
C PRO A 18 5.73 2.70 1.82
N PHE A 19 4.46 2.60 2.24
CA PHE A 19 3.98 3.22 3.48
C PHE A 19 4.34 2.43 4.73
N GLN A 20 4.57 1.11 4.61
CA GLN A 20 4.90 0.17 5.68
C GLN A 20 3.78 -0.05 6.71
N HIS A 21 3.22 1.01 7.29
CA HIS A 21 2.06 0.96 8.18
C HIS A 21 1.29 2.29 8.10
N ALA A 22 0.14 2.36 8.75
CA ALA A 22 -0.67 3.58 8.84
C ALA A 22 -0.76 4.18 10.26
N HIS A 23 -0.33 3.44 11.29
CA HIS A 23 -0.53 3.86 12.68
C HIS A 23 0.71 4.66 13.12
N PRO A 24 0.56 5.89 13.65
CA PRO A 24 1.69 6.75 14.00
C PRO A 24 2.69 6.08 14.94
N ASP A 25 2.21 5.39 15.97
CA ASP A 25 3.09 4.74 16.94
C ASP A 25 3.82 3.53 16.36
N VAL A 26 3.16 2.73 15.49
CA VAL A 26 3.82 1.62 14.79
C VAL A 26 4.90 2.16 13.87
N LEU A 27 4.60 3.22 13.10
CA LEU A 27 5.56 3.89 12.23
C LEU A 27 6.75 4.45 13.00
N LYS A 28 6.50 5.02 14.19
CA LYS A 28 7.57 5.48 15.10
C LYS A 28 8.44 4.32 15.56
N ARG A 29 7.85 3.16 15.93
CA ARG A 29 8.60 1.94 16.26
C ARG A 29 9.38 1.39 15.07
N MET A 30 8.86 1.53 13.85
CA MET A 30 9.57 1.22 12.59
C MET A 30 10.67 2.24 12.24
N LYS A 31 10.94 3.24 13.10
CA LYS A 31 11.88 4.35 12.85
C LYS A 31 11.57 5.13 11.56
N ARG A 32 10.30 5.13 11.14
CA ARG A 32 9.85 6.02 10.06
C ARG A 32 9.70 7.42 10.66
N PRO A 33 10.16 8.47 9.95
CA PRO A 33 9.90 9.84 10.39
C PRO A 33 8.39 10.05 10.56
N ALA A 34 7.99 10.84 11.54
CA ALA A 34 6.60 11.09 11.97
C ALA A 34 5.65 11.67 10.89
N ASN A 35 6.05 11.66 9.62
CA ASN A 35 5.20 11.98 8.47
C ASN A 35 4.07 10.96 8.22
N GLY A 36 3.96 9.89 9.02
CA GLY A 36 2.83 8.98 9.00
C GLY A 36 1.47 9.69 9.14
N GLU A 37 1.44 10.73 9.99
CA GLU A 37 0.24 11.53 10.27
C GLU A 37 -0.32 12.28 9.04
N LYS A 38 0.45 12.40 7.94
CA LYS A 38 0.02 13.11 6.73
C LYS A 38 -0.12 12.22 5.50
N ASN A 39 0.02 10.90 5.62
CA ASN A 39 -0.06 10.02 4.45
C ASN A 39 -1.44 10.10 3.78
N MET A 40 -2.53 10.13 4.56
CA MET A 40 -3.88 10.26 4.01
C MET A 40 -4.06 11.60 3.28
N GLU A 41 -3.77 12.72 3.93
CA GLU A 41 -3.85 14.05 3.30
C GLU A 41 -3.02 14.13 2.02
N ARG A 42 -1.84 13.52 2.03
CA ARG A 42 -0.94 13.50 0.88
C ARG A 42 -1.54 12.70 -0.27
N ILE A 43 -2.11 11.53 0.00
CA ILE A 43 -2.80 10.70 -1.01
C ILE A 43 -3.98 11.46 -1.61
N LEU A 44 -4.78 12.13 -0.78
CA LEU A 44 -5.92 12.93 -1.23
C LEU A 44 -5.46 14.04 -2.17
N ARG A 45 -4.46 14.84 -1.78
CA ARG A 45 -3.89 15.90 -2.63
C ARG A 45 -3.32 15.36 -3.94
N TRP A 46 -2.70 14.19 -3.91
CA TRP A 46 -2.16 13.57 -5.12
C TRP A 46 -3.25 13.18 -6.11
N ARG A 47 -4.37 12.63 -5.61
CA ARG A 47 -5.52 12.27 -6.43
C ARG A 47 -6.30 13.48 -6.92
N GLU A 48 -6.33 14.55 -6.13
CA GLU A 48 -6.92 15.82 -6.54
C GLU A 48 -6.13 16.45 -7.70
N ALA A 49 -4.78 16.38 -7.64
CA ALA A 49 -3.91 16.87 -8.70
C ALA A 49 -3.86 15.95 -9.94
N CYS A 50 -4.01 14.63 -9.76
CA CYS A 50 -3.97 13.64 -10.82
C CYS A 50 -5.03 12.55 -10.55
N PRO A 51 -6.28 12.72 -11.03
CA PRO A 51 -7.38 11.78 -10.75
C PRO A 51 -7.15 10.36 -11.25
N GLU A 52 -6.34 10.18 -12.30
CA GLU A 52 -6.02 8.89 -12.90
C GLU A 52 -4.92 8.12 -12.15
N LEU A 53 -4.34 8.74 -11.12
CA LEU A 53 -3.22 8.21 -10.36
C LEU A 53 -3.50 6.82 -9.78
N VAL A 54 -2.62 5.88 -10.14
CA VAL A 54 -2.51 4.56 -9.53
C VAL A 54 -1.46 4.61 -8.43
N ILE A 55 -1.85 4.20 -7.21
CA ILE A 55 -0.92 4.08 -6.08
C ILE A 55 -0.67 2.61 -5.79
N ARG A 56 0.60 2.21 -5.83
CA ARG A 56 1.09 0.96 -5.29
C ARG A 56 1.78 1.20 -3.95
N SER A 57 1.52 0.31 -2.99
CA SER A 57 2.22 0.35 -1.72
C SER A 57 2.47 -1.05 -1.16
N THR A 58 3.34 -1.08 -0.15
CA THR A 58 3.69 -2.28 0.61
C THR A 58 3.55 -1.99 2.10
N PHE A 59 2.95 -2.93 2.82
CA PHE A 59 2.68 -2.87 4.24
C PHE A 59 3.29 -4.07 4.97
N ILE A 60 3.49 -3.90 6.27
CA ILE A 60 3.94 -4.94 7.19
C ILE A 60 2.89 -5.06 8.30
N ALA A 61 2.39 -6.27 8.52
CA ALA A 61 1.45 -6.58 9.58
C ALA A 61 2.12 -7.41 10.69
N GLY A 62 1.67 -7.21 11.92
CA GLY A 62 2.19 -7.91 13.09
C GLY A 62 3.57 -7.45 13.53
N PHE A 63 3.88 -6.15 13.37
CA PHE A 63 5.14 -5.58 13.84
C PHE A 63 5.29 -5.75 15.37
N PRO A 64 6.52 -5.83 15.94
CA PRO A 64 6.69 -5.95 17.39
C PRO A 64 5.92 -4.87 18.18
N GLY A 65 5.08 -5.35 19.10
CA GLY A 65 4.20 -4.54 19.94
C GLY A 65 2.90 -4.09 19.28
N GLU A 66 2.60 -4.48 18.04
CA GLU A 66 1.38 -4.10 17.32
C GLU A 66 0.13 -4.67 18.00
N THR A 67 -0.75 -3.78 18.46
CA THR A 67 -2.02 -4.16 19.08
C THR A 67 -3.12 -4.37 18.03
N GLU A 68 -4.25 -4.95 18.45
CA GLU A 68 -5.40 -5.13 17.56
C GLU A 68 -6.01 -3.80 17.10
N SER A 69 -6.02 -2.78 17.97
CA SER A 69 -6.51 -1.44 17.60
C SER A 69 -5.58 -0.76 16.60
N GLU A 70 -4.26 -0.90 16.75
CA GLU A 70 -3.29 -0.36 15.79
C GLU A 70 -3.42 -1.06 14.43
N PHE A 71 -3.67 -2.36 14.43
CA PHE A 71 -3.95 -3.13 13.21
C PHE A 71 -5.28 -2.71 12.57
N GLN A 72 -6.32 -2.44 13.36
CA GLN A 72 -7.60 -1.97 12.82
C GLN A 72 -7.43 -0.63 12.07
N VAL A 73 -6.63 0.31 12.60
CA VAL A 73 -6.30 1.57 11.89
C VAL A 73 -5.63 1.30 10.54
N LEU A 74 -4.83 0.24 10.42
CA LEU A 74 -4.23 -0.15 9.15
C LEU A 74 -5.29 -0.65 8.13
N LEU A 75 -6.28 -1.40 8.59
CA LEU A 75 -7.40 -1.84 7.75
C LEU A 75 -8.28 -0.67 7.30
N ASP A 76 -8.61 0.22 8.24
CA ASP A 76 -9.42 1.42 7.96
C ASP A 76 -8.68 2.32 6.96
N PHE A 77 -7.37 2.53 7.16
CA PHE A 77 -6.53 3.27 6.22
C PHE A 77 -6.56 2.66 4.81
N MET A 78 -6.49 1.33 4.67
CA MET A 78 -6.54 0.66 3.38
C MET A 78 -7.87 0.95 2.65
N GLN A 79 -8.98 0.97 3.40
CA GLN A 79 -10.31 1.29 2.87
C GLN A 79 -10.44 2.77 2.52
N GLU A 80 -10.00 3.68 3.39
CA GLU A 80 -10.14 5.12 3.17
C GLU A 80 -9.20 5.64 2.08
N ALA A 81 -7.93 5.21 2.10
CA ALA A 81 -6.93 5.65 1.13
C ALA A 81 -7.16 5.05 -0.26
N GLN A 82 -7.98 3.99 -0.35
CA GLN A 82 -8.37 3.35 -1.60
C GLN A 82 -7.15 2.94 -2.45
N ILE A 83 -6.11 2.38 -1.83
CA ILE A 83 -4.85 2.04 -2.51
C ILE A 83 -5.11 1.04 -3.65
N ASP A 84 -4.68 1.37 -4.86
CA ASP A 84 -5.00 0.60 -6.07
C ASP A 84 -4.37 -0.80 -6.07
N ARG A 85 -3.11 -0.89 -5.60
CA ARG A 85 -2.35 -2.14 -5.47
C ARG A 85 -1.61 -2.16 -4.15
N ALA A 86 -1.98 -3.04 -3.24
CA ALA A 86 -1.30 -3.22 -1.97
C ALA A 86 -0.70 -4.62 -1.84
N GLY A 87 0.54 -4.69 -1.37
CA GLY A 87 1.14 -5.91 -0.84
C GLY A 87 1.25 -5.84 0.67
N CYS A 88 1.14 -6.97 1.36
CA CYS A 88 1.34 -7.07 2.79
C CYS A 88 2.23 -8.25 3.14
N PHE A 89 3.20 -8.01 4.01
CA PHE A 89 4.09 -9.02 4.57
C PHE A 89 3.82 -9.16 6.07
N ALA A 90 3.82 -10.39 6.58
CA ALA A 90 3.92 -10.61 8.01
C ALA A 90 5.33 -10.19 8.46
N TYR A 91 5.43 -9.51 9.60
CA TYR A 91 6.74 -9.17 10.14
C TYR A 91 7.57 -10.42 10.38
N SER A 92 8.79 -10.41 9.85
CA SER A 92 9.78 -11.46 10.05
C SER A 92 11.07 -10.86 10.63
N PRO A 93 11.58 -11.39 11.75
CA PRO A 93 12.80 -10.89 12.38
C PRO A 93 14.02 -11.31 11.56
N VAL A 94 14.55 -10.41 10.73
CA VAL A 94 15.81 -10.61 10.02
C VAL A 94 16.98 -10.37 10.97
N GLU A 95 18.04 -11.17 10.88
CA GLU A 95 19.25 -11.00 11.68
C GLU A 95 19.81 -9.56 11.55
N GLY A 96 20.13 -8.94 12.68
CA GLY A 96 20.63 -7.56 12.72
C GLY A 96 19.57 -6.45 12.60
N ALA A 97 18.28 -6.78 12.46
CA ALA A 97 17.22 -5.78 12.46
C ALA A 97 16.99 -5.18 13.85
N SER A 98 17.08 -3.86 14.00
CA SER A 98 16.83 -3.18 15.29
C SER A 98 15.39 -3.34 15.83
N ALA A 99 14.48 -3.82 14.98
CA ALA A 99 13.12 -4.14 15.40
C ALA A 99 13.06 -5.41 16.28
N ASN A 100 14.10 -6.26 16.24
CA ASN A 100 14.20 -7.46 17.09
C ASN A 100 14.41 -7.11 18.57
N ASP A 101 14.96 -5.93 18.86
CA ASP A 101 15.18 -5.44 20.22
C ASP A 101 13.90 -4.85 20.85
N LEU A 102 12.84 -4.69 20.06
CA LEU A 102 11.57 -4.16 20.54
C LEU A 102 10.79 -5.25 21.29
N PRO A 103 10.18 -4.92 22.45
CA PRO A 103 9.34 -5.86 23.16
C PRO A 103 8.02 -6.12 22.41
N GLY A 104 7.33 -7.19 22.79
CA GLY A 104 5.98 -7.47 22.28
C GLY A 104 5.96 -8.14 20.90
N ALA A 105 6.99 -8.92 20.55
CA ALA A 105 6.96 -9.76 19.36
C ALA A 105 5.72 -10.67 19.39
N LEU A 106 4.90 -10.59 18.33
CA LEU A 106 3.69 -11.39 18.22
C LEU A 106 4.03 -12.83 17.79
N PRO A 107 3.24 -13.84 18.17
CA PRO A 107 3.38 -15.19 17.60
C PRO A 107 3.18 -15.16 16.08
N ASP A 108 3.90 -16.01 15.35
CA ASP A 108 3.84 -16.04 13.87
C ASP A 108 2.42 -16.28 13.34
N ALA A 109 1.62 -17.10 14.04
CA ALA A 109 0.21 -17.33 13.70
C ALA A 109 -0.62 -16.03 13.69
N VAL A 110 -0.37 -15.11 14.63
CA VAL A 110 -1.06 -13.82 14.70
C VAL A 110 -0.60 -12.91 13.56
N ARG A 111 0.70 -12.91 13.23
CA ARG A 111 1.23 -12.09 12.13
C ARG A 111 0.67 -12.53 10.78
N GLU A 112 0.58 -13.84 10.56
CA GLU A 112 -0.01 -14.42 9.34
C GLU A 112 -1.52 -14.19 9.26
N GLU A 113 -2.25 -14.31 10.37
CA GLU A 113 -3.68 -13.99 10.44
C GLU A 113 -3.93 -12.53 10.05
N ARG A 114 -3.15 -11.60 10.61
CA ARG A 114 -3.24 -10.17 10.26
C ARG A 114 -2.88 -9.90 8.81
N ARG A 115 -1.81 -10.52 8.29
CA ARG A 115 -1.47 -10.44 6.87
C ARG A 115 -2.65 -10.88 6.00
N ALA A 116 -3.27 -12.02 6.32
CA ALA A 116 -4.42 -12.53 5.58
C ALA A 116 -5.62 -11.58 5.62
N ARG A 117 -5.96 -11.04 6.80
CA ARG A 117 -7.05 -10.05 6.97
C ARG A 117 -6.79 -8.78 6.18
N PHE A 118 -5.55 -8.26 6.22
CA PHE A 118 -5.18 -7.10 5.41
C PHE A 118 -5.34 -7.38 3.92
N MET A 119 -4.83 -8.53 3.45
CA MET A 119 -4.93 -8.91 2.03
C MET A 119 -6.38 -9.05 1.56
N ALA A 120 -7.29 -9.55 2.40
CA ALA A 120 -8.71 -9.62 2.08
C ALA A 120 -9.34 -8.22 1.88
N VAL A 121 -9.00 -7.25 2.73
CA VAL A 121 -9.44 -5.85 2.55
C VAL A 121 -8.82 -5.23 1.29
N ALA A 122 -7.52 -5.46 1.07
CA ALA A 122 -6.82 -4.96 -0.11
C ALA A 122 -7.41 -5.52 -1.42
N GLU A 123 -7.80 -6.79 -1.44
CA GLU A 123 -8.45 -7.43 -2.58
C GLU A 123 -9.80 -6.78 -2.89
N GLN A 124 -10.63 -6.52 -1.88
CA GLN A 124 -11.91 -5.84 -2.06
C GLN A 124 -11.75 -4.44 -2.67
N VAL A 125 -10.82 -3.65 -2.14
CA VAL A 125 -10.52 -2.30 -2.67
C VAL A 125 -10.00 -2.39 -4.11
N SER A 126 -9.08 -3.31 -4.39
CA SER A 126 -8.51 -3.47 -5.73
C SER A 126 -9.57 -3.91 -6.75
N ALA A 127 -10.46 -4.84 -6.38
CA ALA A 127 -11.55 -5.29 -7.22
C ALA A 127 -12.51 -4.14 -7.56
N ALA A 128 -12.91 -3.32 -6.59
CA ALA A 128 -13.75 -2.15 -6.83
C ALA A 128 -13.09 -1.13 -7.77
N LYS A 129 -11.79 -0.88 -7.59
CA LYS A 129 -11.00 0.03 -8.43
C LYS A 129 -10.83 -0.47 -9.85
N LEU A 130 -10.64 -1.78 -10.04
CA LEU A 130 -10.59 -2.42 -11.36
C LEU A 130 -11.96 -2.38 -12.06
N GLN A 131 -13.04 -2.63 -11.31
CA GLN A 131 -14.40 -2.54 -11.84
C GLN A 131 -14.71 -1.14 -12.38
N ALA A 132 -14.26 -0.08 -11.71
CA ALA A 132 -14.40 1.30 -12.18
C ALA A 132 -13.65 1.60 -13.49
N ARG A 133 -12.70 0.75 -13.90
CA ARG A 133 -11.97 0.87 -15.17
C ARG A 133 -12.70 0.22 -16.34
N VAL A 134 -13.73 -0.57 -16.10
CA VAL A 134 -14.52 -1.20 -17.17
C VAL A 134 -15.18 -0.12 -18.04
N GLY A 135 -14.99 -0.22 -19.35
CA GLY A 135 -15.51 0.74 -20.34
C GLY A 135 -14.56 1.91 -20.64
N GLN A 136 -13.40 1.99 -20.01
CA GLN A 136 -12.38 2.99 -20.33
C GLN A 136 -11.49 2.55 -21.50
N THR A 137 -11.09 3.50 -22.33
CA THR A 137 -10.02 3.32 -23.33
C THR A 137 -8.67 3.59 -22.67
N LEU A 138 -7.76 2.62 -22.72
CA LEU A 138 -6.44 2.71 -22.08
C LEU A 138 -5.32 2.53 -23.12
N GLN A 139 -4.21 3.23 -22.91
CA GLN A 139 -2.97 2.93 -23.63
C GLN A 139 -2.44 1.57 -23.17
N VAL A 140 -2.11 0.71 -24.13
CA VAL A 140 -1.56 -0.63 -23.86
C VAL A 140 -0.17 -0.78 -24.44
N LEU A 141 0.67 -1.56 -23.75
CA LEU A 141 1.94 -2.03 -24.26
C LEU A 141 1.79 -3.51 -24.62
N VAL A 142 2.11 -3.87 -25.86
CA VAL A 142 2.11 -5.27 -26.30
C VAL A 142 3.46 -5.88 -25.92
N ASP A 143 3.47 -6.70 -24.87
CA ASP A 143 4.68 -7.38 -24.38
C ASP A 143 5.04 -8.62 -25.21
N SER A 144 4.02 -9.37 -25.63
CA SER A 144 4.19 -10.51 -26.53
C SER A 144 2.92 -10.75 -27.34
N ALA A 145 3.09 -11.08 -28.62
CA ALA A 145 2.03 -11.54 -29.50
C ALA A 145 2.44 -12.91 -30.06
N PRO A 146 1.77 -14.01 -29.66
CA PRO A 146 1.99 -15.30 -30.29
C PRO A 146 1.47 -15.24 -31.73
N ALA A 147 2.38 -14.92 -32.66
CA ALA A 147 2.20 -14.84 -34.10
C ALA A 147 1.00 -14.00 -34.60
N LEU A 148 1.29 -12.82 -35.16
CA LEU A 148 0.62 -12.48 -36.42
C LEU A 148 1.13 -13.53 -37.43
N GLY A 149 0.33 -14.57 -37.67
CA GLY A 149 0.61 -15.54 -38.70
C GLY A 149 0.93 -14.85 -40.03
N ARG A 150 1.78 -15.48 -40.84
CA ARG A 150 1.62 -15.31 -42.28
C ARG A 150 0.29 -15.93 -42.70
#